data_AF-A0ABD0ZUJ7-F1
#
_entry.id   AF-A0ABD0ZUJ7-F1
#
_cell.length_a   1.000
_cell.length_b   1.000
_cell.length_c   1.000
_cell.angle_alpha   90.00
_cell.angle_beta   90.00
_cell.angle_gamma   90.00
#
_symmetry.space_group_name_H-M   'P 1'
#
loop_
_entity.id
_entity.type
_entity.pdbx_description
1 polymer ?
#
loop_
_entity_poly.entity_id
_entity_poly.type
_entity_poly.pdbx_seq_one_letter_code
_entity_poly.pdbx_strand_id
1 'polypeptide(L)'
;MHQGFLRPVLVAASVGSYGAYLADGSEYSGIYGDSVSKKTLKDFQRRRVQILTKFGADLIAFETIPNKLEAEAYADLLEEEGIDIPAWFAFTSTDGVTVPRGDSIIECAKVADSCKKVIAIGINCTSPRFIHDLIISLLQAINKQ
;
A
#
# COMPACT_ATOMS: atom_id res chain seq x y z
N MET A 1 -36.75 -11.00 21.30
CA MET A 1 -35.40 -10.40 21.48
C MET A 1 -34.65 -10.56 20.17
N HIS A 2 -34.48 -9.47 19.41
CA HIS A 2 -33.67 -9.51 18.19
C HIS A 2 -32.20 -9.61 18.58
N GLN A 3 -31.57 -10.77 18.35
CA GLN A 3 -30.12 -10.86 18.25
C GLN A 3 -29.71 -10.12 16.96
N GLY A 4 -29.40 -8.83 17.09
CA GLY A 4 -28.74 -8.10 16.02
C GLY A 4 -27.35 -8.70 15.85
N PHE A 5 -27.06 -9.26 14.66
CA PHE A 5 -25.69 -9.61 14.29
C PHE A 5 -24.85 -8.33 14.35
N LEU A 6 -24.05 -8.18 15.40
CA LEU A 6 -23.00 -7.17 15.43
C LEU A 6 -22.02 -7.53 14.32
N ARG A 7 -21.88 -6.66 13.32
CA ARG A 7 -20.82 -6.82 12.31
C ARG A 7 -19.46 -6.73 13.03
N PRO A 8 -18.51 -7.63 12.74
CA PRO A 8 -17.19 -7.58 13.35
C PRO A 8 -16.51 -6.24 13.03
N VAL A 9 -15.90 -5.62 14.04
CA VAL A 9 -15.04 -4.44 13.90
C VAL A 9 -13.64 -4.93 13.59
N LEU A 10 -13.00 -4.33 12.59
CA LEU A 10 -11.63 -4.65 12.18
C LEU A 10 -10.69 -3.49 12.50
N VAL A 11 -9.45 -3.81 12.85
CA VAL A 11 -8.37 -2.87 13.11
C VAL A 11 -7.28 -3.04 12.05
N ALA A 12 -7.14 -2.05 11.18
CA ALA A 12 -6.06 -2.01 10.18
C ALA A 12 -4.88 -1.18 10.72
N ALA A 13 -3.69 -1.78 10.72
CA ALA A 13 -2.47 -1.10 11.12
C ALA A 13 -1.88 -0.29 9.95
N SER A 14 -1.95 1.04 10.07
CA SER A 14 -1.43 1.97 9.05
C SER A 14 0.11 1.90 8.92
N VAL A 15 0.56 1.78 7.67
CA VAL A 15 1.96 1.87 7.25
C VAL A 15 2.01 2.82 6.05
N GLY A 16 2.29 4.10 6.33
CA GLY A 16 2.51 5.11 5.30
C GLY A 16 3.87 5.00 4.61
N SER A 17 4.02 5.72 3.51
CA SER A 17 5.23 5.75 2.69
C SER A 17 6.46 6.31 3.40
N TYR A 18 7.64 5.97 2.88
CA TYR A 18 8.92 6.50 3.33
C TYR A 18 9.00 8.02 3.16
N GLY A 19 8.37 8.57 2.12
CA GLY A 19 8.33 10.02 1.91
C GLY A 19 7.71 10.79 3.07
N ALA A 20 6.67 10.24 3.70
CA ALA A 20 6.04 10.86 4.87
C ALA A 20 6.98 10.93 6.08
N TYR A 21 7.96 10.03 6.19
CA TYR A 21 9.00 10.08 7.21
C TYR A 21 10.04 11.18 6.94
N LEU A 22 10.36 11.44 5.67
CA LEU A 22 11.32 12.48 5.30
C LEU A 22 10.83 13.90 5.60
N ALA A 23 9.51 14.08 5.71
CA ALA A 23 8.86 15.35 6.05
C ALA A 23 9.29 16.52 5.13
N ASP A 24 9.63 16.20 3.88
CA ASP A 24 10.08 17.12 2.84
C ASP A 24 9.09 17.22 1.66
N GLY A 25 7.91 16.59 1.77
CA GLY A 25 6.91 16.53 0.73
C GLY A 25 7.14 15.42 -0.30
N SER A 26 8.16 14.58 -0.12
CA SER A 26 8.46 13.48 -1.05
C SER A 26 7.39 12.38 -1.06
N GLU A 27 6.45 12.37 -0.12
CA GLU A 27 5.22 11.56 -0.21
C GLU A 27 4.35 11.94 -1.43
N TYR A 28 4.50 13.17 -1.95
CA TYR A 28 3.80 13.67 -3.14
C TYR A 28 4.65 13.69 -4.41
N SER A 29 5.96 13.43 -4.31
CA SER A 29 6.85 13.28 -5.47
C SER A 29 7.22 11.83 -5.73
N GLY A 30 7.23 10.99 -4.69
CA GLY A 30 7.74 9.62 -4.73
C GLY A 30 9.24 9.52 -4.98
N ILE A 31 9.99 10.63 -4.94
CA ILE A 31 11.43 10.68 -5.20
C ILE A 31 12.15 10.81 -3.87
N TYR A 32 12.90 9.76 -3.49
CA TYR A 32 13.59 9.68 -2.20
C TYR A 32 15.12 9.89 -2.30
N GLY A 33 15.62 10.16 -3.51
CA GLY A 33 17.06 10.27 -3.82
C GLY A 33 17.71 8.95 -4.24
N ASP A 34 18.78 9.03 -5.03
CA ASP A 34 19.42 7.88 -5.71
C ASP A 34 20.04 6.85 -4.75
N SER A 35 20.33 7.25 -3.51
CA SER A 35 20.87 6.37 -2.48
C SER A 35 19.82 5.47 -1.83
N VAL A 36 18.52 5.73 -2.04
CA VAL A 36 17.44 4.96 -1.42
C VAL A 36 17.14 3.72 -2.25
N SER A 37 17.58 2.58 -1.73
CA SER A 37 17.39 1.27 -2.35
C SER A 37 16.11 0.57 -1.88
N LYS A 38 15.65 -0.45 -2.62
CA LYS A 38 14.58 -1.36 -2.17
C LYS A 38 14.87 -1.96 -0.78
N LYS A 39 16.14 -2.32 -0.52
CA LYS A 39 16.58 -2.83 0.78
C LYS A 39 16.40 -1.78 1.88
N THR A 40 16.75 -0.53 1.61
CA THR A 40 16.56 0.59 2.55
C THR A 40 15.10 0.75 2.95
N LEU A 41 14.19 0.76 1.96
CA LEU A 41 12.74 0.89 2.19
C LEU A 41 12.17 -0.28 3.00
N LYS A 42 12.61 -1.50 2.68
CA LYS A 42 12.22 -2.70 3.41
C LYS A 42 12.73 -2.70 4.85
N ASP A 43 14.01 -2.39 5.05
CA ASP A 43 14.64 -2.33 6.37
C ASP A 43 13.96 -1.28 7.26
N PHE A 44 13.56 -0.14 6.67
CA PHE A 44 12.83 0.92 7.35
C PHE A 44 11.49 0.45 7.93
N GLN A 45 10.66 -0.26 7.13
CA GLN A 45 9.35 -0.71 7.59
C GLN A 45 9.38 -2.01 8.40
N ARG A 46 10.44 -2.82 8.29
CA ARG A 46 10.49 -4.17 8.88
C ARG A 46 10.11 -4.19 10.35
N ARG A 47 10.74 -3.34 11.16
CA ARG A 47 10.47 -3.33 12.60
C ARG A 47 9.02 -2.92 12.90
N ARG A 48 8.48 -1.98 12.15
CA ARG A 48 7.11 -1.50 12.30
C ARG A 48 6.10 -2.61 12.01
N VAL A 49 6.26 -3.29 10.87
CA VAL A 49 5.39 -4.40 10.47
C VAL A 49 5.44 -5.54 11.49
N GLN A 50 6.63 -5.96 11.93
CA GLN A 50 6.79 -7.00 12.96
C GLN A 50 6.12 -6.67 14.30
N ILE A 51 6.08 -5.39 14.67
CA ILE A 51 5.40 -4.95 15.89
C ILE A 51 3.89 -5.00 15.66
N LEU A 52 3.39 -4.33 14.62
CA LEU A 52 1.96 -4.21 14.35
C LEU A 52 1.26 -5.56 14.25
N THR A 53 1.93 -6.56 13.66
CA THR A 53 1.41 -7.92 13.50
C THR A 53 1.35 -8.70 14.81
N LYS A 54 2.21 -8.38 15.78
CA LYS A 54 2.23 -9.02 17.10
C LYS A 54 1.21 -8.44 18.08
N PHE A 55 0.77 -7.20 17.88
CA PHE A 55 -0.07 -6.46 18.83
C PHE A 55 -1.55 -6.37 18.42
N GLY A 56 -2.03 -7.34 17.64
CA GLY A 56 -3.48 -7.58 17.47
C GLY A 56 -4.16 -6.78 16.36
N ALA A 57 -3.42 -6.29 15.37
CA ALA A 57 -4.04 -5.80 14.14
C ALA A 57 -4.64 -6.96 13.34
N ASP A 58 -5.84 -6.77 12.80
CA ASP A 58 -6.49 -7.77 11.94
C ASP A 58 -5.88 -7.78 10.54
N LEU A 59 -5.29 -6.66 10.11
CA LEU A 59 -4.65 -6.48 8.81
C LEU A 59 -3.67 -5.30 8.80
N ILE A 60 -2.84 -5.24 7.76
CA ILE A 60 -1.92 -4.12 7.51
C ILE A 60 -2.45 -3.26 6.36
N ALA A 61 -2.41 -1.94 6.55
CA ALA A 61 -2.76 -0.96 5.54
C ALA A 61 -1.49 -0.26 5.04
N PHE A 62 -0.89 -0.77 3.96
CA PHE A 62 0.15 -0.01 3.26
C PHE A 62 -0.53 1.06 2.41
N GLU A 63 -0.31 2.32 2.75
CA GLU A 63 -1.11 3.42 2.19
C GLU A 63 -0.26 4.57 1.66
N THR A 64 -0.83 5.31 0.72
CA THR A 64 -0.19 6.46 0.07
C THR A 64 1.14 6.06 -0.58
N ILE A 65 1.17 4.91 -1.25
CA ILE A 65 2.37 4.40 -1.93
C ILE A 65 2.61 5.24 -3.20
N PRO A 66 3.72 5.99 -3.31
CA PRO A 66 3.91 6.97 -4.37
C PRO A 66 4.84 6.51 -5.49
N ASN A 67 5.38 5.29 -5.43
CA ASN A 67 6.26 4.71 -6.45
C ASN A 67 6.23 3.17 -6.45
N LYS A 68 6.67 2.59 -7.57
CA LYS A 68 6.72 1.12 -7.74
C LYS A 68 7.77 0.45 -6.84
N LEU A 69 8.92 1.10 -6.64
CA LEU A 69 10.04 0.55 -5.85
C LEU A 69 9.61 0.22 -4.41
N GLU A 70 8.77 1.07 -3.83
CA GLU A 70 8.24 0.91 -2.48
C GLU A 70 7.18 -0.19 -2.41
N ALA A 71 6.32 -0.31 -3.44
CA ALA A 71 5.40 -1.44 -3.56
C ALA A 71 6.16 -2.78 -3.60
N GLU A 72 7.24 -2.86 -4.39
CA GLU A 72 8.11 -4.04 -4.45
C GLU A 72 8.79 -4.30 -3.10
N ALA A 73 9.25 -3.25 -2.40
CA ALA A 73 9.84 -3.39 -1.07
C ALA A 73 8.85 -3.97 -0.05
N TYR A 74 7.59 -3.54 -0.10
CA TYR A 74 6.54 -4.00 0.81
C TYR A 74 6.10 -5.43 0.51
N ALA A 75 5.99 -5.79 -0.78
CA ALA A 75 5.68 -7.16 -1.18
C ALA A 75 6.78 -8.13 -0.71
N ASP A 76 8.05 -7.81 -0.97
CA ASP A 76 9.19 -8.59 -0.49
C ASP A 76 9.19 -8.69 1.05
N LEU A 77 8.89 -7.59 1.75
CA LEU A 77 8.84 -7.56 3.21
C LEU A 77 7.80 -8.52 3.78
N LEU A 78 6.58 -8.53 3.21
CA LEU A 78 5.50 -9.39 3.67
C LEU A 78 5.84 -10.88 3.51
N GLU A 79 6.53 -11.23 2.41
CA GLU A 79 6.97 -12.61 2.14
C GLU A 79 8.12 -13.03 3.05
N GLU A 80 9.16 -12.19 3.20
CA GLU A 80 10.35 -12.50 3.99
C GLU A 80 10.07 -12.62 5.49
N GLU A 81 9.20 -11.75 6.02
CA GLU A 81 8.90 -11.73 7.46
C GLU A 81 7.84 -12.76 7.88
N GLY A 82 7.30 -13.53 6.93
CA GLY A 82 6.28 -14.55 7.22
C GLY A 82 5.04 -13.95 7.87
N ILE A 83 4.58 -12.77 7.42
CA ILE A 83 3.46 -12.08 8.05
C ILE A 83 2.16 -12.86 7.83
N ASP A 84 1.48 -13.23 8.91
CA ASP A 84 0.31 -14.12 8.86
C ASP A 84 -1.05 -13.42 8.74
N ILE A 85 -1.09 -12.09 8.93
CA ILE A 85 -2.30 -11.29 8.71
C ILE A 85 -2.33 -10.73 7.27
N PRO A 86 -3.51 -10.50 6.69
CA PRO A 86 -3.63 -9.94 5.36
C PRO A 86 -3.18 -8.47 5.32
N ALA A 87 -2.91 -7.98 4.11
CA ALA A 87 -2.61 -6.58 3.84
C ALA A 87 -3.43 -6.02 2.68
N TRP A 88 -3.59 -4.71 2.61
CA TRP A 88 -3.92 -4.01 1.37
C TRP A 88 -2.83 -3.06 0.96
N PHE A 89 -2.74 -2.77 -0.34
CA PHE A 89 -1.90 -1.70 -0.88
C PHE A 89 -2.80 -0.61 -1.45
N ALA A 90 -2.64 0.62 -0.98
CA ALA A 90 -3.30 1.79 -1.54
C ALA A 90 -2.26 2.74 -2.14
N PHE A 91 -2.40 3.00 -3.44
CA PHE A 91 -1.53 3.92 -4.17
C PHE A 91 -2.11 5.34 -4.14
N THR A 92 -1.27 6.33 -4.42
CA THR A 92 -1.70 7.71 -4.65
C THR A 92 -1.39 8.13 -6.09
N SER A 93 -2.18 9.05 -6.63
CA SER A 93 -2.04 9.59 -7.98
C SER A 93 -2.22 11.10 -8.00
N THR A 94 -1.45 11.78 -8.84
CA THR A 94 -1.59 13.23 -9.08
C THR A 94 -2.32 13.55 -10.38
N ASP A 95 -2.36 12.61 -11.34
CA ASP A 95 -2.88 12.81 -12.70
C ASP A 95 -3.97 11.79 -13.10
N GLY A 96 -4.26 10.79 -12.26
CA GLY A 96 -5.24 9.74 -12.55
C GLY A 96 -4.71 8.57 -13.37
N VAL A 97 -3.39 8.51 -13.64
CA VAL A 97 -2.78 7.47 -14.48
C VAL A 97 -1.49 6.93 -13.86
N THR A 98 -0.68 7.81 -13.28
CA THR A 98 0.62 7.49 -12.68
C THR A 98 0.62 7.74 -11.18
N VAL A 99 1.50 7.04 -10.48
CA VAL A 99 1.90 7.41 -9.12
C VAL A 99 2.86 8.60 -9.19
N PRO A 100 3.00 9.43 -8.14
CA PRO A 100 3.86 10.61 -8.13
C PRO A 100 5.22 10.53 -8.81
N ARG A 101 5.95 9.41 -8.66
CA ARG A 101 7.27 9.22 -9.27
C ARG A 101 7.22 9.07 -10.80
N GLY A 102 6.03 8.87 -11.36
CA GLY A 102 5.77 8.67 -12.79
C GLY A 102 5.57 7.21 -13.20
N ASP A 103 5.64 6.26 -12.27
CA ASP A 103 5.34 4.85 -12.58
C ASP A 103 3.84 4.68 -12.91
N SER A 104 3.51 3.79 -13.85
CA SER A 104 2.10 3.45 -14.12
C SER A 104 1.46 2.83 -12.87
N ILE A 105 0.28 3.33 -12.48
CA ILE A 105 -0.50 2.76 -11.37
C ILE A 105 -0.84 1.29 -11.64
N ILE A 106 -1.10 0.93 -12.89
CA ILE A 106 -1.40 -0.45 -13.26
C ILE A 106 -0.19 -1.37 -13.03
N GLU A 107 1.01 -0.91 -13.37
CA GLU A 107 2.23 -1.68 -13.12
C GLU A 107 2.55 -1.79 -11.63
N CYS A 108 2.22 -0.76 -10.84
CA CYS A 108 2.32 -0.83 -9.37
C CYS A 108 1.29 -1.81 -8.79
N ALA A 109 0.05 -1.77 -9.29
CA ALA A 109 -1.02 -2.67 -8.86
C ALA A 109 -0.71 -4.14 -9.18
N LYS A 110 -0.07 -4.44 -10.31
CA LYS A 110 0.39 -5.80 -10.63
C LYS A 110 1.42 -6.35 -9.64
N VAL A 111 2.28 -5.50 -9.07
CA VAL A 111 3.20 -5.91 -7.98
C VAL A 111 2.40 -6.31 -6.74
N ALA A 112 1.37 -5.55 -6.40
CA ALA A 112 0.48 -5.90 -5.30
C ALA A 112 -0.37 -7.16 -5.63
N ASP A 113 -0.79 -7.33 -6.88
CA ASP A 113 -1.62 -8.47 -7.33
C ASP A 113 -0.83 -9.80 -7.31
N SER A 114 0.48 -9.77 -7.53
CA SER A 114 1.32 -10.97 -7.44
C SER A 114 1.59 -11.42 -5.99
N CYS A 115 1.51 -10.52 -5.00
CA CYS A 115 1.76 -10.84 -3.60
C CYS A 115 0.55 -11.51 -2.93
N LYS A 116 0.67 -12.77 -2.51
CA LYS A 116 -0.45 -13.55 -1.93
C LYS A 116 -1.02 -12.97 -0.64
N LYS A 117 -0.20 -12.24 0.14
CA LYS A 117 -0.60 -11.63 1.41
C LYS A 117 -1.40 -10.34 1.22
N VAL A 118 -1.30 -9.73 0.04
CA VAL A 118 -2.11 -8.56 -0.32
C VAL A 118 -3.47 -9.04 -0.85
N ILE A 119 -4.54 -8.76 -0.10
CA ILE A 119 -5.90 -9.20 -0.42
C ILE A 119 -6.74 -8.14 -1.12
N ALA A 120 -6.33 -6.87 -1.04
CA ALA A 120 -7.03 -5.75 -1.65
C ALA A 120 -6.04 -4.72 -2.19
N ILE A 121 -6.42 -4.06 -3.27
CA ILE A 121 -5.64 -3.03 -3.95
C ILE A 121 -6.56 -1.84 -4.18
N GLY A 122 -6.07 -0.64 -3.91
CA GLY A 122 -6.90 0.56 -4.04
C GLY A 122 -6.11 1.83 -4.22
N ILE A 123 -6.83 2.95 -4.07
CA ILE A 123 -6.30 4.31 -4.17
C ILE A 123 -6.73 5.09 -2.93
N ASN A 124 -5.82 5.84 -2.33
CA ASN A 124 -6.11 6.85 -1.32
C ASN A 124 -5.35 8.15 -1.61
N CYS A 125 -5.61 9.21 -0.84
CA CYS A 125 -4.90 10.48 -0.93
C CYS A 125 -4.79 11.04 -2.37
N THR A 126 -5.82 10.84 -3.19
CA THR A 126 -5.89 11.26 -4.60
C THR A 126 -7.09 12.17 -4.77
N SER A 127 -6.98 13.19 -5.63
CA SER A 127 -8.09 14.10 -5.92
C SER A 127 -9.34 13.30 -6.36
N PRO A 128 -10.53 13.52 -5.75
CA PRO A 128 -11.74 12.75 -6.03
C PRO A 128 -12.12 12.65 -7.51
N ARG A 129 -11.78 13.67 -8.32
CA ARG A 129 -12.05 13.69 -9.77
C ARG A 129 -11.43 12.52 -10.55
N PHE A 130 -10.36 11.91 -10.02
CA PHE A 130 -9.65 10.80 -10.69
C PHE A 130 -10.08 9.43 -10.17
N ILE A 131 -10.78 9.35 -9.03
CA ILE A 131 -11.02 8.09 -8.32
C ILE A 131 -11.86 7.11 -9.15
N HIS A 132 -12.88 7.61 -9.87
CA HIS A 132 -13.75 6.76 -10.67
C HIS A 132 -12.98 5.99 -11.75
N ASP A 133 -12.24 6.71 -12.59
CA ASP A 133 -11.48 6.12 -13.71
C ASP A 133 -10.34 5.23 -13.22
N LEU A 134 -9.69 5.61 -12.11
CA LEU A 134 -8.66 4.79 -11.48
C LEU A 134 -9.23 3.45 -10.98
N ILE A 135 -10.38 3.45 -10.31
CA ILE A 135 -11.03 2.21 -9.85
C ILE A 135 -11.35 1.30 -11.04
N ILE A 136 -11.92 1.86 -12.13
CA ILE A 136 -12.21 1.08 -13.34
C ILE A 136 -10.93 0.47 -13.91
N SER A 137 -9.87 1.27 -14.02
CA SER A 137 -8.59 0.84 -14.57
C SER A 137 -7.96 -0.28 -13.72
N LEU A 138 -8.03 -0.17 -12.39
CA LEU A 138 -7.55 -1.21 -11.48
C LEU A 138 -8.33 -2.51 -11.65
N LEU A 139 -9.68 -2.45 -11.64
CA LEU A 139 -10.54 -3.63 -11.77
C LEU A 139 -10.32 -4.41 -13.08
N GLN A 140 -9.86 -3.74 -14.14
CA GLN A 140 -9.53 -4.39 -15.42
C GLN A 140 -8.15 -5.06 -15.43
N ALA A 141 -7.26 -4.67 -14.53
CA ALA A 141 -5.84 -5.04 -14.58
C ALA A 141 -5.38 -6.03 -13.51
N ILE A 142 -6.15 -6.19 -12.43
CA ILE A 142 -5.82 -7.07 -11.31
C ILE A 142 -6.80 -8.25 -11.23
N ASN A 143 -6.34 -9.37 -10.68
CA ASN A 143 -7.18 -10.55 -10.51
C ASN A 143 -7.94 -10.57 -9.18
N LYS A 144 -7.48 -9.78 -8.20
CA LYS A 144 -8.12 -9.64 -6.88
C LYS A 144 -9.37 -8.75 -6.97
N GLN A 145 -10.50 -9.25 -6.47
CA GLN A 145 -11.79 -8.55 -6.37
C GLN A 145 -12.29 -8.52 -4.93
#